data_AF-M1EGA7-F1
#
_entry.id   AF-M1EGA7-F1
#
_cell.length_a   1.000
_cell.length_b   1.000
_cell.length_c   1.000
_cell.angle_alpha   90.00
_cell.angle_beta   90.00
_cell.angle_gamma   90.00
#
_symmetry.space_group_name_H-M   'P 1'
#
loop_
_entity.id
_entity.type
_entity.pdbx_description
1 polymer ?
#
loop_
_entity_poly.entity_id
_entity_poly.type
_entity_poly.pdbx_seq_one_letter_code
_entity_poly.pdbx_strand_id
1 'polypeptide(L)'
;VPGTMTKNLGLDPYFLLPASDVLGPAPYDPGAGLVIFYDFLRGLEASWIWVQLMTGLTRDGQDTGGATALPPALCLPPPPAPGPMGNCAILASRQPVPRLPPSASVSLVCELQAWQGLAWTREPQPKAWASLVLFDQKQRVLSGRWRLPLRALPLDPSFSLGQLNGIPQVGQAELFLRLVNARDASVQTLAEINPASAQEYQYPPP
;
A
#
# COMPACT_ATOMS: atom_id res chain seq x y z
N VAL A 1 51.36 -7.24 44.14
CA VAL A 1 51.07 -6.08 43.27
C VAL A 1 50.75 -6.58 41.87
N PRO A 2 49.49 -6.68 41.48
CA PRO A 2 49.06 -6.61 40.07
C PRO A 2 48.40 -5.23 39.85
N GLY A 3 48.69 -4.49 38.79
CA GLY A 3 48.53 -4.90 37.40
C GLY A 3 47.29 -4.19 36.86
N THR A 4 47.51 -2.99 36.33
CA THR A 4 46.60 -1.90 35.98
C THR A 4 45.31 -2.31 35.25
N MET A 5 44.18 -1.80 35.73
CA MET A 5 42.88 -1.84 35.02
C MET A 5 42.89 -0.88 33.83
N THR A 6 42.73 -1.40 32.62
CA THR A 6 42.21 -0.64 31.48
C THR A 6 40.82 -1.17 31.17
N LYS A 7 39.80 -0.50 31.72
CA LYS A 7 38.41 -0.64 31.31
C LYS A 7 38.29 -0.06 29.90
N ASN A 8 38.13 -0.92 28.90
CA ASN A 8 37.66 -0.51 27.59
C ASN A 8 36.22 0.00 27.73
N LEU A 9 36.06 1.32 27.69
CA LEU A 9 34.82 1.99 27.34
C LEU A 9 34.55 1.65 25.87
N GLY A 10 33.61 0.75 25.63
CA GLY A 10 33.33 0.24 24.29
C GLY A 10 31.90 -0.25 24.17
N LEU A 11 30.99 0.72 24.02
CA LEU A 11 29.70 0.65 23.36
C LEU A 11 28.73 -0.45 23.84
N ASP A 12 27.76 0.01 24.63
CA ASP A 12 26.51 -0.66 24.94
C ASP A 12 25.83 -1.16 23.65
N PRO A 13 25.55 -2.47 23.47
CA PRO A 13 24.93 -2.99 22.26
C PRO A 13 23.40 -2.81 22.23
N TYR A 14 22.84 -2.02 23.15
CA TYR A 14 21.43 -1.66 23.13
C TYR A 14 21.21 -0.34 22.39
N PHE A 15 20.17 -0.32 21.56
CA PHE A 15 19.68 0.77 20.70
C PHE A 15 20.20 0.83 19.25
N LEU A 16 20.32 -0.33 18.59
CA LEU A 16 19.75 -0.45 17.24
C LEU A 16 18.40 -1.15 17.38
N LEU A 17 17.40 -0.40 17.84
CA LEU A 17 16.03 -0.80 17.57
C LEU A 17 15.90 -0.89 16.04
N PRO A 18 15.29 -1.94 15.46
CA PRO A 18 14.70 -1.81 14.13
C PRO A 18 13.86 -0.54 14.13
N ALA A 19 13.68 0.12 12.99
CA ALA A 19 12.65 1.15 12.88
C ALA A 19 11.27 0.48 13.07
N SER A 20 10.92 0.21 14.33
CA SER A 20 9.60 -0.22 14.77
C SER A 20 8.67 0.91 14.40
N ASP A 21 8.05 0.80 13.22
CA ASP A 21 6.66 0.36 13.15
C ASP A 21 5.79 0.89 14.31
N VAL A 22 5.74 2.21 14.50
CA VAL A 22 4.70 2.86 15.32
C VAL A 22 3.42 3.02 14.47
N LEU A 23 3.01 1.95 13.79
CA LEU A 23 1.65 1.83 13.22
C LEU A 23 0.78 0.93 14.10
N GLY A 24 1.13 0.81 15.39
CA GLY A 24 0.33 0.13 16.39
C GLY A 24 -1.04 0.81 16.62
N PRO A 25 -1.98 0.11 17.28
CA PRO A 25 -3.34 0.59 17.45
C PRO A 25 -3.35 1.92 18.22
N ALA A 26 -3.79 2.96 17.53
CA ALA A 26 -3.85 4.32 18.03
C ALA A 26 -5.28 4.88 17.96
N PRO A 27 -5.68 5.78 18.88
CA PRO A 27 -6.92 6.51 18.74
C PRO A 27 -6.92 7.30 17.43
N TYR A 28 -7.97 7.12 16.64
CA TYR A 28 -8.19 7.87 15.41
C TYR A 28 -8.72 9.26 15.73
N ASP A 29 -8.18 10.28 15.07
CA ASP A 29 -8.72 11.65 15.08
C ASP A 29 -9.43 11.91 13.75
N PRO A 30 -10.78 11.94 13.72
CA PRO A 30 -11.54 12.23 12.52
C PRO A 30 -11.24 13.61 11.94
N GLY A 31 -10.89 14.60 12.77
CA GLY A 31 -10.56 15.95 12.31
C GLY A 31 -9.28 15.99 11.49
N ALA A 32 -8.26 15.24 11.92
CA ALA A 32 -6.98 15.11 11.24
C ALA A 32 -7.04 14.16 10.02
N GLY A 33 -7.82 13.08 10.13
CA GLY A 33 -7.95 12.08 9.07
C GLY A 33 -6.78 11.08 9.02
N LEU A 34 -6.54 10.54 7.84
CA LEU A 34 -5.50 9.53 7.59
C LEU A 34 -4.67 9.88 6.35
N VAL A 35 -3.57 9.17 6.14
CA VAL A 35 -2.75 9.28 4.93
C VAL A 35 -2.49 7.89 4.38
N ILE A 36 -2.61 7.77 3.06
CA ILE A 36 -2.30 6.55 2.32
C ILE A 36 -1.03 6.81 1.52
N PHE A 37 -0.02 5.97 1.73
CA PHE A 37 1.20 5.97 0.92
C PHE A 37 1.13 4.77 -0.03
N TYR A 38 1.16 5.04 -1.32
CA TYR A 38 1.26 4.03 -2.37
C TYR A 38 2.73 3.85 -2.69
N ASP A 39 3.32 2.77 -2.20
CA ASP A 39 4.76 2.59 -2.24
C ASP A 39 5.18 1.99 -3.58
N PHE A 40 4.73 0.77 -3.90
CA PHE A 40 5.08 0.08 -5.13
C PHE A 40 4.10 -1.05 -5.51
N LEU A 41 4.29 -1.59 -6.71
CA LEU A 41 3.62 -2.75 -7.27
C LEU A 41 4.65 -3.85 -7.55
N ARG A 42 4.26 -5.13 -7.41
CA ARG A 42 5.05 -6.30 -7.85
C ARG A 42 4.21 -7.28 -8.63
N GLY A 43 4.85 -8.17 -9.38
CA GLY A 43 4.17 -9.25 -10.12
C GLY A 43 3.42 -8.76 -11.34
N LEU A 44 3.82 -7.62 -11.90
CA LEU A 44 3.21 -7.02 -13.08
C LEU A 44 3.54 -7.84 -14.34
N GLU A 45 2.61 -7.85 -15.29
CA GLU A 45 2.79 -8.54 -16.56
C GLU A 45 3.94 -7.90 -17.36
N ALA A 46 4.78 -8.72 -18.00
CA ALA A 46 5.95 -8.25 -18.73
C ALA A 46 5.61 -7.35 -19.93
N SER A 47 4.40 -7.47 -20.48
CA SER A 47 3.92 -6.66 -21.61
C SER A 47 3.52 -5.24 -21.21
N TRP A 48 3.33 -4.98 -19.92
CA TRP A 48 2.93 -3.67 -19.40
C TRP A 48 4.17 -2.80 -19.27
N ILE A 49 4.20 -1.69 -20.02
CA ILE A 49 5.36 -0.78 -20.02
C ILE A 49 5.18 0.29 -18.94
N TRP A 50 3.97 0.85 -18.86
CA TRP A 50 3.59 1.84 -17.85
C TRP A 50 2.32 1.41 -17.17
N VAL A 51 2.22 1.77 -15.91
CA VAL A 51 1.04 1.54 -15.09
C VAL A 51 0.61 2.83 -14.41
N GLN A 52 -0.68 2.95 -14.15
CA GLN A 52 -1.26 4.05 -13.39
C GLN A 52 -2.28 3.48 -12.42
N LEU A 53 -2.25 3.95 -11.18
CA LEU A 53 -3.22 3.57 -10.16
C LEU A 53 -4.29 4.65 -10.05
N MET A 54 -5.54 4.25 -10.19
CA MET A 54 -6.71 5.08 -9.91
C MET A 54 -7.23 4.72 -8.52
N THR A 55 -7.45 5.69 -7.64
CA THR A 55 -7.80 5.44 -6.24
C THR A 55 -9.09 6.16 -5.88
N GLY A 56 -10.02 5.47 -5.23
CA GLY A 56 -11.31 6.00 -4.80
C GLY A 56 -11.64 5.55 -3.39
N LEU A 57 -12.51 6.30 -2.72
CA LEU A 57 -13.05 5.90 -1.43
C LEU A 57 -14.51 5.53 -1.60
N THR A 58 -14.89 4.34 -1.16
CA THR A 58 -16.28 3.90 -1.11
C THR A 58 -16.77 3.84 0.32
N ARG A 59 -18.07 4.04 0.51
CA ARG A 59 -18.80 3.81 1.75
C ARG A 59 -20.07 3.08 1.40
N ASP A 60 -20.30 1.95 2.06
CA ASP A 60 -21.47 1.10 1.78
C ASP A 60 -21.56 0.70 0.29
N GLY A 61 -20.41 0.52 -0.38
CA GLY A 61 -20.32 0.20 -1.81
C GLY A 61 -20.59 1.38 -2.75
N GLN A 62 -20.86 2.58 -2.23
CA GLN A 62 -21.06 3.80 -3.01
C GLN A 62 -19.80 4.66 -3.00
N ASP A 63 -19.41 5.20 -4.14
CA ASP A 63 -18.30 6.16 -4.22
C ASP A 63 -18.63 7.40 -3.39
N THR A 64 -17.73 7.73 -2.46
CA THR A 64 -17.85 8.90 -1.56
C THR A 64 -17.12 10.13 -2.07
N GLY A 65 -16.35 9.97 -3.15
CA GLY A 65 -15.59 11.00 -3.82
C GLY A 65 -15.10 10.49 -5.17
N GLY A 66 -14.74 11.39 -6.08
CA GLY A 66 -14.21 10.99 -7.39
C GLY A 66 -12.90 10.20 -7.28
N ALA A 67 -12.62 9.37 -8.29
CA ALA A 67 -11.35 8.66 -8.40
C ALA A 67 -10.20 9.66 -8.62
N THR A 68 -9.09 9.45 -7.92
CA THR A 68 -7.84 10.19 -8.06
C THR A 68 -6.87 9.36 -8.89
N ALA A 69 -6.35 9.94 -9.98
CA ALA A 69 -5.27 9.32 -10.73
C ALA A 69 -3.93 9.62 -10.06
N LEU A 70 -3.18 8.58 -9.67
CA LEU A 70 -1.79 8.74 -9.26
C LEU A 70 -0.90 8.99 -10.50
N PRO A 71 0.30 9.58 -10.34
CA PRO A 71 1.26 9.67 -11.43
C PRO A 71 1.55 8.30 -12.07
N PRO A 72 1.64 8.20 -13.42
CA PRO A 72 2.06 6.98 -14.07
C PRO A 72 3.47 6.56 -13.67
N ALA A 73 3.69 5.26 -13.52
CA ALA A 73 4.98 4.66 -13.17
C ALA A 73 5.44 3.68 -14.24
N LEU A 74 6.74 3.69 -14.52
CA LEU A 74 7.39 2.76 -15.45
C LEU A 74 7.49 1.37 -14.80
N CYS A 75 7.19 0.33 -15.57
CA CYS A 75 7.46 -1.04 -15.19
C CYS A 75 8.95 -1.34 -15.30
N LEU A 76 9.55 -1.73 -14.19
CA LEU A 76 10.94 -2.12 -14.04
C LEU A 76 11.05 -3.65 -13.92
N PRO A 77 12.22 -4.23 -14.23
CA PRO A 77 12.48 -5.64 -13.96
C PRO A 77 12.24 -6.00 -12.48
N PRO A 78 11.88 -7.27 -12.18
CA PRO A 78 11.70 -7.73 -10.80
C PRO A 78 12.93 -7.43 -9.93
N PRO A 79 12.73 -7.03 -8.65
CA PRO A 79 13.84 -6.92 -7.71
C PRO A 79 14.43 -8.33 -7.43
N PRO A 80 15.73 -8.43 -7.08
CA PRO A 80 16.37 -9.70 -6.72
C PRO A 80 15.99 -10.12 -5.29
N ALA A 81 14.69 -10.33 -5.05
CA ALA A 81 14.12 -10.67 -3.75
C ALA A 81 12.96 -11.67 -3.90
N PRO A 82 12.71 -12.53 -2.89
CA PRO A 82 11.55 -13.41 -2.89
C PRO A 82 10.24 -12.65 -3.09
N GLY A 83 9.23 -13.32 -3.64
CA GLY A 83 7.89 -12.76 -3.84
C GLY A 83 7.38 -12.95 -5.28
N PRO A 84 6.37 -12.17 -5.68
CA PRO A 84 5.78 -12.27 -7.00
C PRO A 84 6.80 -12.20 -8.13
N MET A 85 6.72 -13.16 -9.05
CA MET A 85 7.47 -13.15 -10.30
C MET A 85 6.80 -12.16 -11.27
N GLY A 86 7.58 -11.28 -11.88
CA GLY A 86 7.10 -10.27 -12.83
C GLY A 86 7.67 -8.90 -12.57
N ASN A 87 7.35 -7.94 -13.43
CA ASN A 87 7.85 -6.57 -13.32
C ASN A 87 7.35 -5.91 -12.01
N CYS A 88 8.03 -4.86 -11.60
CA CYS A 88 7.61 -4.00 -10.49
C CYS A 88 7.43 -2.56 -10.98
N ALA A 89 6.73 -1.74 -10.22
CA ALA A 89 6.65 -0.30 -10.48
C ALA A 89 6.66 0.45 -9.16
N ILE A 90 7.45 1.53 -9.07
CA ILE A 90 7.52 2.37 -7.88
C ILE A 90 6.51 3.49 -8.04
N LEU A 91 5.54 3.57 -7.14
CA LEU A 91 4.47 4.58 -7.17
C LEU A 91 4.87 5.83 -6.39
N ALA A 92 5.53 5.65 -5.24
CA ALA A 92 6.02 6.71 -4.34
C ALA A 92 5.05 7.89 -4.16
N SER A 93 3.76 7.58 -4.06
CA SER A 93 2.69 8.58 -4.07
C SER A 93 2.01 8.67 -2.71
N ARG A 94 1.62 9.89 -2.32
CA ARG A 94 1.00 10.17 -1.02
C ARG A 94 -0.37 10.82 -1.21
N GLN A 95 -1.38 10.23 -0.58
CA GLN A 95 -2.75 10.75 -0.60
C GLN A 95 -3.23 11.03 0.83
N PRO A 96 -3.27 12.32 1.24
CA PRO A 96 -3.96 12.72 2.46
C PRO A 96 -5.48 12.56 2.30
N VAL A 97 -6.13 12.04 3.34
CA VAL A 97 -7.60 11.92 3.42
C VAL A 97 -8.07 12.63 4.70
N PRO A 98 -8.24 13.96 4.66
CA PRO A 98 -8.63 14.74 5.82
C PRO A 98 -10.11 14.54 6.14
N ARG A 99 -10.49 14.75 7.41
CA ARG A 99 -11.90 14.83 7.84
C ARG A 99 -12.77 13.62 7.50
N LEU A 100 -12.16 12.43 7.43
CA LEU A 100 -12.88 11.19 7.13
C LEU A 100 -13.58 10.65 8.39
N PRO A 101 -14.92 10.54 8.41
CA PRO A 101 -15.59 9.94 9.55
C PRO A 101 -15.27 8.44 9.63
N PRO A 102 -14.88 7.91 10.81
CA PRO A 102 -14.56 6.50 10.93
C PRO A 102 -15.82 5.67 10.62
N SER A 103 -15.65 4.61 9.84
CA SER A 103 -16.68 3.60 9.60
C SER A 103 -16.06 2.33 9.06
N ALA A 104 -16.49 1.18 9.60
CA ALA A 104 -16.12 -0.14 9.09
C ALA A 104 -16.62 -0.39 7.65
N SER A 105 -17.54 0.43 7.12
CA SER A 105 -18.02 0.35 5.74
C SER A 105 -17.21 1.19 4.75
N VAL A 106 -16.23 1.97 5.22
CA VAL A 106 -15.37 2.77 4.34
C VAL A 106 -14.21 1.93 3.85
N SER A 107 -14.05 1.88 2.53
CA SER A 107 -12.98 1.15 1.87
C SER A 107 -12.25 2.04 0.86
N LEU A 108 -10.95 1.83 0.74
CA LEU A 108 -10.17 2.25 -0.41
C LEU A 108 -10.40 1.26 -1.54
N VAL A 109 -10.70 1.76 -2.73
CA VAL A 109 -10.70 0.98 -3.98
C VAL A 109 -9.58 1.51 -4.86
N CYS A 110 -8.80 0.59 -5.42
CA CYS A 110 -7.71 0.88 -6.33
C CYS A 110 -7.93 0.13 -7.64
N GLU A 111 -7.92 0.82 -8.77
CA GLU A 111 -7.90 0.21 -10.10
C GLU A 111 -6.51 0.42 -10.71
N LEU A 112 -5.91 -0.66 -11.19
CA LEU A 112 -4.67 -0.63 -11.94
C LEU A 112 -4.98 -0.55 -13.43
N GLN A 113 -4.48 0.50 -14.08
CA GLN A 113 -4.50 0.66 -15.51
C GLN A 113 -3.09 0.52 -16.08
N ALA A 114 -2.97 0.04 -17.32
CA ALA A 114 -1.68 -0.17 -17.97
C ALA A 114 -1.68 0.19 -19.45
N TRP A 115 -0.53 0.68 -19.92
CA TRP A 115 -0.22 0.82 -21.33
C TRP A 115 0.56 -0.41 -21.81
N GLN A 116 0.12 -0.96 -22.94
CA GLN A 116 0.75 -2.09 -23.61
C GLN A 116 1.31 -1.63 -24.96
N GLY A 117 2.57 -1.97 -25.22
CA GLY A 117 3.27 -1.58 -26.46
C GLY A 117 3.74 -0.12 -26.50
N LEU A 118 4.47 0.25 -27.55
CA LEU A 118 5.15 1.54 -27.70
C LEU A 118 4.23 2.73 -28.02
N ALA A 119 2.93 2.49 -28.22
CA ALA A 119 1.96 3.50 -28.63
C ALA A 119 1.30 4.16 -27.41
N TRP A 120 2.01 5.11 -26.80
CA TRP A 120 1.50 6.02 -25.75
C TRP A 120 0.28 6.85 -26.16
N THR A 121 -0.07 6.84 -27.44
CA THR A 121 -1.23 7.55 -28.00
C THR A 121 -2.57 6.89 -27.66
N ARG A 122 -2.56 5.68 -27.08
CA ARG A 122 -3.75 4.97 -26.64
C ARG A 122 -4.00 5.21 -25.15
N GLU A 123 -5.27 5.35 -24.79
CA GLU A 123 -5.69 5.42 -23.39
C GLU A 123 -5.24 4.17 -22.61
N PRO A 124 -4.85 4.32 -21.33
CA PRO A 124 -4.51 3.19 -20.49
C PRO A 124 -5.72 2.26 -20.35
N GLN A 125 -5.46 0.96 -20.37
CA GLN A 125 -6.53 -0.03 -20.22
C GLN A 125 -6.61 -0.49 -18.77
N PRO A 126 -7.82 -0.62 -18.21
CA PRO A 126 -7.99 -1.21 -16.88
C PRO A 126 -7.58 -2.69 -16.93
N LYS A 127 -6.79 -3.13 -15.95
CA LYS A 127 -6.22 -4.49 -15.89
C LYS A 127 -6.65 -5.26 -14.66
N ALA A 128 -6.64 -4.60 -13.52
CA ALA A 128 -6.91 -5.26 -12.24
C ALA A 128 -7.39 -4.24 -11.22
N TRP A 129 -7.85 -4.72 -10.07
CA TRP A 129 -8.30 -3.85 -8.98
C TRP A 129 -8.06 -4.49 -7.62
N ALA A 130 -8.06 -3.68 -6.56
CA ALA A 130 -7.97 -4.14 -5.18
C ALA A 130 -8.83 -3.24 -4.27
N SER A 131 -9.22 -3.76 -3.11
CA SER A 131 -9.90 -2.99 -2.07
C SER A 131 -9.32 -3.26 -0.69
N LEU A 132 -9.38 -2.27 0.17
CA LEU A 132 -8.93 -2.32 1.56
C LEU A 132 -9.90 -1.53 2.45
N VAL A 133 -10.50 -2.21 3.42
CA VAL A 133 -11.27 -1.55 4.49
C VAL A 133 -10.31 -0.67 5.31
N LEU A 134 -10.72 0.56 5.62
CA LEU A 134 -9.84 1.52 6.30
C LEU A 134 -9.95 1.49 7.83
N PHE A 135 -11.08 1.02 8.36
CA PHE A 135 -11.37 1.00 9.79
C PHE A 135 -11.79 -0.38 10.27
N ASP A 136 -11.37 -0.75 11.48
CA ASP A 136 -11.87 -1.95 12.14
C ASP A 136 -13.30 -1.75 12.70
N GLN A 137 -13.90 -2.83 13.21
CA GLN A 137 -15.22 -2.77 13.86
C GLN A 137 -15.27 -1.84 15.09
N LYS A 138 -14.11 -1.53 15.67
CA LYS A 138 -13.95 -0.60 16.80
C LYS A 138 -13.66 0.82 16.33
N GLN A 139 -13.86 1.13 15.04
CA GLN A 139 -13.72 2.46 14.45
C GLN A 139 -12.28 3.00 14.51
N ARG A 140 -11.28 2.10 14.62
CA ARG A 140 -9.85 2.46 14.60
C ARG A 140 -9.31 2.28 13.19
N VAL A 141 -8.44 3.18 12.75
CA VAL A 141 -7.74 3.02 11.47
C VAL A 141 -6.93 1.74 11.50
N LEU A 142 -7.03 0.94 10.44
CA LEU A 142 -6.21 -0.24 10.21
C LEU A 142 -4.80 0.20 9.77
N SER A 143 -4.11 0.94 10.63
CA SER A 143 -2.76 1.43 10.32
C SER A 143 -1.80 0.25 10.14
N GLY A 144 -0.93 0.33 9.14
CA GLY A 144 0.01 -0.76 8.84
C GLY A 144 0.57 -0.71 7.43
N ARG A 145 1.44 -1.68 7.15
CA ARG A 145 2.01 -1.98 5.84
C ARG A 145 1.22 -3.11 5.20
N TRP A 146 0.45 -2.80 4.17
CA TRP A 146 -0.49 -3.74 3.56
C TRP A 146 -0.04 -4.14 2.16
N ARG A 147 -0.10 -5.44 1.88
CA ARG A 147 -0.04 -5.98 0.51
C ARG A 147 -1.42 -6.48 0.09
N LEU A 148 -1.86 -6.04 -1.08
CA LEU A 148 -3.19 -6.31 -1.62
C LEU A 148 -3.08 -7.06 -2.95
N PRO A 149 -3.62 -8.29 -3.06
CA PRO A 149 -3.73 -8.99 -4.34
C PRO A 149 -4.60 -8.19 -5.32
N LEU A 150 -4.09 -7.98 -6.54
CA LEU A 150 -4.83 -7.33 -7.62
C LEU A 150 -5.68 -8.36 -8.37
N ARG A 151 -7.00 -8.18 -8.33
CA ARG A 151 -8.00 -9.09 -8.86
C ARG A 151 -8.43 -8.72 -10.28
N ALA A 152 -8.86 -9.73 -11.03
CA ALA A 152 -9.32 -9.55 -12.40
C ALA A 152 -10.57 -8.67 -12.49
N LEU A 153 -10.75 -8.04 -13.65
CA LEU A 153 -11.97 -7.31 -14.02
C LEU A 153 -13.04 -8.28 -14.53
N PRO A 154 -14.34 -7.91 -14.53
CA PRO A 154 -14.89 -6.59 -14.20
C PRO A 154 -15.01 -6.30 -12.68
N LEU A 155 -14.94 -5.01 -12.34
CA LEU A 155 -15.41 -4.49 -11.07
C LEU A 155 -16.95 -4.40 -11.16
N ASP A 156 -17.68 -5.43 -10.72
CA ASP A 156 -19.13 -5.32 -10.63
C ASP A 156 -19.50 -4.57 -9.34
N PRO A 157 -20.06 -3.34 -9.43
CA PRO A 157 -20.41 -2.54 -8.27
C PRO A 157 -21.55 -3.15 -7.43
N SER A 158 -22.22 -4.20 -7.92
CA SER A 158 -23.24 -4.94 -7.16
C SER A 158 -22.65 -6.01 -6.24
N PHE A 159 -21.37 -6.37 -6.37
CA PHE A 159 -20.75 -7.38 -5.53
C PHE A 159 -20.43 -6.85 -4.13
N SER A 160 -20.78 -7.64 -3.12
CA SER A 160 -20.31 -7.42 -1.75
C SER A 160 -18.79 -7.62 -1.64
N LEU A 161 -18.14 -6.99 -0.65
CA LEU A 161 -16.72 -7.18 -0.33
C LEU A 161 -16.31 -8.67 -0.24
N GLY A 162 -17.17 -9.53 0.31
CA GLY A 162 -16.92 -10.98 0.39
C GLY A 162 -16.96 -11.69 -0.96
N GLN A 163 -17.86 -11.30 -1.87
CA GLN A 163 -17.93 -11.87 -3.22
C GLN A 163 -16.77 -11.39 -4.10
N LEU A 164 -16.40 -10.12 -3.94
CA LEU A 164 -15.22 -9.55 -4.58
C LEU A 164 -13.93 -10.30 -4.19
N ASN A 165 -13.87 -10.83 -2.97
CA ASN A 165 -12.75 -11.66 -2.52
C ASN A 165 -12.65 -13.04 -3.21
N GLY A 166 -13.70 -13.48 -3.91
CA GLY A 166 -13.71 -14.70 -4.73
C GLY A 166 -13.13 -14.50 -6.13
N ILE A 167 -12.92 -13.25 -6.58
CA ILE A 167 -12.39 -12.96 -7.91
C ILE A 167 -10.91 -13.36 -7.97
N PRO A 168 -10.46 -14.12 -9.00
CA PRO A 168 -9.09 -14.56 -9.12
C PRO A 168 -8.12 -13.37 -9.27
N GLN A 169 -6.91 -13.53 -8.72
CA GLN A 169 -5.82 -12.59 -8.88
C GLN A 169 -5.33 -12.57 -10.35
N VAL A 170 -4.96 -11.39 -10.86
CA VAL A 170 -4.31 -11.25 -12.17
C VAL A 170 -2.85 -11.63 -12.03
N GLY A 171 -2.49 -12.83 -12.50
CA GLY A 171 -1.14 -13.35 -12.37
C GLY A 171 -0.71 -13.40 -10.90
N GLN A 172 0.36 -12.69 -10.58
CA GLN A 172 0.85 -12.52 -9.20
C GLN A 172 0.88 -11.03 -8.79
N ALA A 173 0.09 -10.19 -9.46
CA ALA A 173 0.14 -8.74 -9.25
C ALA A 173 -0.34 -8.36 -7.85
N GLU A 174 0.44 -7.56 -7.13
CA GLU A 174 0.14 -7.09 -5.78
C GLU A 174 0.48 -5.60 -5.62
N LEU A 175 -0.37 -4.88 -4.90
CA LEU A 175 -0.17 -3.48 -4.48
C LEU A 175 0.35 -3.43 -3.05
N PHE A 176 1.43 -2.68 -2.83
CA PHE A 176 2.07 -2.47 -1.53
C PHE A 176 1.84 -1.01 -1.11
N LEU A 177 1.18 -0.82 0.03
CA LEU A 177 0.83 0.49 0.53
C LEU A 177 0.97 0.57 2.05
N ARG A 178 1.04 1.80 2.57
CA ARG A 178 0.96 2.09 4.01
C ARG A 178 -0.26 2.91 4.30
N LEU A 179 -1.07 2.41 5.24
CA LEU A 179 -2.17 3.15 5.82
C LEU A 179 -1.73 3.70 7.16
N VAL A 180 -1.84 5.01 7.37
CA VAL A 180 -1.33 5.65 8.60
C VAL A 180 -2.30 6.70 9.12
N ASN A 181 -2.33 6.88 10.44
CA ASN A 181 -2.97 8.06 11.03
C ASN A 181 -2.26 9.33 10.56
N ALA A 182 -3.01 10.42 10.33
CA ALA A 182 -2.44 11.66 9.82
C ALA A 182 -1.30 12.23 10.70
N ARG A 183 -1.38 12.03 12.01
CA ARG A 183 -0.34 12.44 12.99
C ARG A 183 1.01 11.77 12.76
N ASP A 184 1.02 10.56 12.21
CA ASP A 184 2.22 9.74 12.00
C ASP A 184 2.79 9.93 10.58
N ALA A 185 2.10 10.70 9.73
CA ALA A 185 2.44 10.84 8.32
C ALA A 185 3.80 11.51 8.07
N SER A 186 4.24 12.44 8.93
CA SER A 186 5.54 13.10 8.78
C SER A 186 6.70 12.12 8.95
N VAL A 187 6.63 11.28 9.98
CA VAL A 187 7.60 10.22 10.23
C VAL A 187 7.60 9.22 9.08
N GLN A 188 6.41 8.82 8.62
CA GLN A 188 6.26 7.83 7.55
C GLN A 188 6.68 8.36 6.17
N THR A 189 6.71 9.67 5.94
CA THR A 189 7.21 10.26 4.70
C THR A 189 8.69 9.96 4.47
N LEU A 190 9.46 9.74 5.54
CA LEU A 190 10.90 9.48 5.48
C LEU A 190 11.24 8.00 5.27
N ALA A 191 10.25 7.10 5.30
CA ALA A 191 10.51 5.68 5.13
C ALA A 191 10.99 5.38 3.70
N GLU A 192 12.00 4.52 3.59
CA GLU A 192 12.51 4.06 2.31
C GLU A 192 11.46 3.22 1.57
N ILE A 193 11.31 3.48 0.27
CA ILE A 193 10.44 2.70 -0.62
C ILE A 193 11.32 1.75 -1.42
N ASN A 194 11.27 0.47 -1.08
CA ASN A 194 12.08 -0.56 -1.72
C ASN A 194 11.23 -1.80 -2.07
N PRO A 195 10.99 -2.12 -3.36
CA PRO A 195 10.28 -3.33 -3.78
C PRO A 195 10.92 -4.65 -3.31
N ALA A 196 12.22 -4.64 -3.00
CA ALA A 196 12.90 -5.80 -2.41
C ALA A 196 12.48 -6.06 -0.94
N SER A 197 11.87 -5.07 -0.28
CA SER A 197 11.39 -5.15 1.10
C SER A 197 9.91 -5.58 1.24
N ALA A 198 9.37 -6.28 0.24
CA ALA A 198 7.97 -6.70 0.22
C ALA A 198 7.54 -7.56 1.43
N GLN A 199 8.48 -8.25 2.08
CA GLN A 199 8.24 -9.05 3.29
C GLN A 199 7.82 -8.21 4.51
N GLU A 200 8.06 -6.90 4.49
CA GLU A 200 7.61 -5.98 5.55
C GLU A 200 6.10 -5.67 5.46
N TYR A 201 5.44 -6.11 4.39
CA TYR A 201 4.02 -5.88 4.15
C TYR A 201 3.23 -7.16 4.35
N GLN A 202 2.11 -7.05 5.05
CA GLN A 202 1.24 -8.17 5.40
C GLN A 202 -0.11 -8.08 4.71
N TYR A 203 -0.80 -9.21 4.60
CA TYR A 203 -2.18 -9.18 4.12
C TYR A 203 -3.08 -8.50 5.16
N PRO A 204 -4.08 -7.72 4.74
CA PRO A 204 -5.04 -7.14 5.66
C PRO A 204 -5.80 -8.24 6.42
N PRO A 205 -6.26 -7.96 7.64
CA PRO A 205 -7.13 -8.88 8.37
C PRO A 205 -8.41 -9.17 7.56
N PRO A 206 -8.96 -10.40 7.67
CA PRO A 206 -10.16 -10.81 6.94
C PRO A 206 -11.43 -10.07 7.37
#